data_AF-A0A8J4Y0R6-F1
#
_entry.id   AF-A0A8J4Y0R6-F1
#
_cell.length_a   1.000
_cell.length_b   1.000
_cell.length_c   1.000
_cell.angle_alpha   90.00
_cell.angle_beta   90.00
_cell.angle_gamma   90.00
#
_symmetry.space_group_name_H-M   'P 1'
#
loop_
_entity.id
_entity.type
_entity.pdbx_description
1 polymer ?
#
loop_
_entity_poly.entity_id
_entity_poly.type
_entity_poly.pdbx_seq_one_letter_code
_entity_poly.pdbx_strand_id
1 'polypeptide(L)'
;MLFQKMGLCWRALGLLCTVSLALCFNLEPLMHHAFPYPYQDQQGREAYFGFSVALQHSEEGGGANWVLVGAPRANSSLSGKQDIPEPGAVFSCSLAGDTCEELHVDANSDRKVVKDHGWLGGSLDTQPDFQSNRQATCVCAPLCKFRYRKKIYMNGACYIAKDSLSSATFVEELPLENRGKQRSSKAIPGTDRGETIYIYGYGQAGFSTHFPDDPTKLVVGAPGVYHWNGSAILFQDVMDVPDPGARKRREVPIEDEEDVPDPGARKRREVPIEDESVPDPGARKDGRCH
;
A
#
# COMPACT_ATOMS: atom_id res chain seq x y z
N MET A 1 14.39 -14.63 69.21
CA MET A 1 13.08 -14.00 68.92
C MET A 1 13.16 -12.76 68.01
N LEU A 2 14.21 -11.92 68.03
CA LEU A 2 14.30 -10.73 67.15
C LEU A 2 14.46 -11.06 65.64
N PHE A 3 15.35 -11.99 65.29
CA PHE A 3 15.62 -12.35 63.88
C PHE A 3 14.40 -12.91 63.13
N GLN A 4 13.52 -13.63 63.83
CA GLN A 4 12.30 -14.19 63.27
C GLN A 4 11.24 -13.10 62.96
N LYS A 5 11.24 -11.99 63.72
CA LYS A 5 10.37 -10.83 63.47
C LYS A 5 10.85 -9.99 62.28
N MET A 6 12.16 -9.84 62.09
CA MET A 6 12.74 -9.15 60.93
C MET A 6 12.47 -9.89 59.62
N GLY A 7 12.60 -11.21 59.59
CA GLY A 7 12.30 -12.02 58.40
C GLY A 7 10.82 -11.98 58.00
N LEU A 8 9.91 -11.88 58.97
CA LEU A 8 8.47 -11.75 58.72
C LEU A 8 8.12 -10.37 58.14
N CYS A 9 8.80 -9.32 58.60
CA CYS A 9 8.62 -7.96 58.11
C CYS A 9 9.13 -7.80 56.66
N TRP A 10 10.28 -8.40 56.32
CA TRP A 10 10.81 -8.38 54.95
C TRP A 10 9.93 -9.16 53.96
N ARG A 11 9.34 -10.28 54.42
CA ARG A 11 8.37 -11.04 53.62
C ARG A 11 7.07 -10.27 53.42
N ALA A 12 6.57 -9.57 54.44
CA ALA A 12 5.39 -8.73 54.34
C ALA A 12 5.62 -7.51 53.42
N LEU A 13 6.79 -6.88 53.50
CA LEU A 13 7.18 -5.76 52.64
C LEU A 13 7.36 -6.21 51.18
N GLY A 14 7.98 -7.38 50.97
CA GLY A 14 8.05 -8.02 49.65
C GLY A 14 6.68 -8.34 49.08
N LEU A 15 5.76 -8.89 49.90
CA LEU A 15 4.38 -9.15 49.49
C LEU A 15 3.64 -7.85 49.12
N LEU A 16 3.78 -6.79 49.93
CA LEU A 16 3.17 -5.48 49.66
C LEU A 16 3.67 -4.88 48.34
N CYS A 17 4.98 -4.95 48.06
CA CYS A 17 5.54 -4.49 46.80
C CYS A 17 5.04 -5.31 45.61
N THR A 18 4.91 -6.63 45.73
CA THR A 18 4.36 -7.47 44.65
C THR A 18 2.87 -7.20 44.40
N VAL A 19 2.09 -6.89 45.43
CA VAL A 19 0.68 -6.49 45.28
C VAL A 19 0.57 -5.11 44.61
N SER A 20 1.46 -4.17 44.95
CA SER A 20 1.51 -2.85 44.30
C SER A 20 1.89 -2.92 42.82
N LEU A 21 2.77 -3.86 42.43
CA LEU A 21 3.13 -4.11 41.02
C LEU A 21 2.07 -4.95 40.28
N ALA A 22 1.20 -5.66 41.00
CA ALA A 22 0.07 -6.37 40.39
C ALA A 22 -1.14 -5.45 40.14
N LEU A 23 -1.22 -4.31 40.83
CA LEU A 23 -2.28 -3.30 40.70
C LEU A 23 -1.88 -2.11 39.81
N CYS A 24 -0.67 -2.10 39.23
CA CYS A 24 -0.23 -1.04 38.32
C CYS A 24 -0.69 -1.27 36.88
N PHE A 25 -1.98 -1.54 36.70
CA PHE A 25 -2.66 -1.41 35.42
C PHE A 25 -3.72 -0.31 35.56
N ASN A 26 -3.59 0.76 34.78
CA ASN A 26 -4.46 1.94 34.81
C ASN A 26 -5.53 1.92 33.70
N LEU A 27 -5.71 0.78 33.03
CA LEU A 27 -6.82 0.58 32.10
C LEU A 27 -8.06 0.17 32.89
N GLU A 28 -9.13 0.95 32.76
CA GLU A 28 -10.43 0.70 33.40
C GLU A 28 -11.23 -0.33 32.60
N PRO A 29 -11.42 -1.57 33.09
CA PRO A 29 -12.09 -2.61 32.32
C PRO A 29 -13.62 -2.53 32.40
N LEU A 30 -14.19 -1.83 33.40
CA LEU A 30 -15.65 -1.80 33.62
C LEU A 30 -16.35 -0.69 32.85
N MET A 31 -15.68 0.46 32.69
CA MET A 31 -16.19 1.59 31.92
C MET A 31 -15.46 1.67 30.58
N HIS A 32 -15.96 0.93 29.60
CA HIS A 32 -15.47 0.99 28.23
C HIS A 32 -16.56 1.58 27.33
N HIS A 33 -16.12 2.29 26.29
CA HIS A 33 -16.99 2.76 25.23
C HIS A 33 -16.89 1.78 24.05
N ALA A 34 -17.99 1.15 23.69
CA ALA A 34 -18.05 0.16 22.61
C ALA A 34 -18.86 0.69 21.43
N PHE A 35 -18.22 0.73 20.26
CA PHE A 35 -18.88 1.07 19.01
C PHE A 35 -19.31 -0.20 18.28
N PRO A 36 -20.63 -0.47 18.14
CA PRO A 36 -21.10 -1.56 17.29
C PRO A 36 -20.99 -1.17 15.81
N TYR A 37 -20.94 -2.18 14.92
CA TYR A 37 -21.05 -1.95 13.49
C TYR A 37 -22.41 -1.27 13.19
N PRO A 38 -22.44 -0.10 12.51
CA PRO A 38 -23.64 0.73 12.41
C PRO A 38 -24.72 0.19 11.45
N TYR A 39 -24.41 -0.81 10.64
CA TYR A 39 -25.35 -1.40 9.70
C TYR A 39 -25.81 -2.79 10.16
N GLN A 40 -27.05 -3.15 9.82
CA GLN A 40 -27.58 -4.47 10.12
C GLN A 40 -26.77 -5.54 9.37
N ASP A 41 -26.54 -6.67 10.04
CA ASP A 41 -25.95 -7.88 9.46
C ASP A 41 -26.87 -8.37 8.33
N GLN A 42 -26.59 -7.93 7.11
CA GLN A 42 -27.29 -8.41 5.92
C GLN A 42 -26.82 -9.84 5.70
N GLN A 43 -27.75 -10.78 5.46
CA GLN A 43 -27.46 -12.18 5.13
C GLN A 43 -26.26 -12.28 4.19
N GLY A 44 -25.10 -12.61 4.75
CA GLY A 44 -23.81 -12.27 4.16
C GLY A 44 -22.67 -12.62 5.11
N ARG A 45 -21.46 -12.24 4.73
CA ARG A 45 -20.26 -12.53 5.51
C ARG A 45 -19.96 -11.34 6.42
N GLU A 46 -19.40 -11.60 7.61
CA GLU A 46 -19.05 -10.54 8.57
C GLU A 46 -18.17 -9.45 7.94
N ALA A 47 -18.52 -8.18 8.19
CA ALA A 47 -17.86 -7.00 7.65
C ALA A 47 -16.41 -6.81 8.14
N TYR A 48 -16.03 -7.51 9.21
CA TYR A 48 -14.76 -7.35 9.93
C TYR A 48 -14.56 -5.94 10.47
N PHE A 49 -15.64 -5.32 10.97
CA PHE A 49 -15.56 -4.03 11.65
C PHE A 49 -14.66 -4.15 12.88
N GLY A 50 -13.63 -3.28 12.96
CA GLY A 50 -12.60 -3.36 13.99
C GLY A 50 -11.33 -4.08 13.55
N PHE A 51 -11.20 -4.47 12.27
CA PHE A 51 -9.98 -5.11 11.77
C PHE A 51 -8.75 -4.21 11.90
N SER A 52 -8.93 -2.92 11.63
CA SER A 52 -7.92 -1.89 11.89
C SER A 52 -8.56 -0.73 12.65
N VAL A 53 -7.79 -0.08 13.53
CA VAL A 53 -8.26 1.03 14.36
C VAL A 53 -7.17 2.10 14.47
N ALA A 54 -7.57 3.37 14.44
CA ALA A 54 -6.66 4.50 14.69
C ALA A 54 -7.38 5.59 15.48
N LEU A 55 -6.63 6.29 16.34
CA LEU A 55 -7.15 7.42 17.11
C LEU A 55 -6.74 8.72 16.44
N GLN A 56 -7.72 9.53 16.09
CA GLN A 56 -7.49 10.85 15.54
C GLN A 56 -7.88 11.90 16.58
N HIS A 57 -6.86 12.56 17.12
CA HIS A 57 -7.00 13.64 18.09
C HIS A 57 -6.89 15.00 17.40
N SER A 58 -7.74 15.95 17.80
CA SER A 58 -7.66 17.34 17.37
C SER A 58 -7.30 18.23 18.55
N GLU A 59 -6.15 18.90 18.50
CA GLU A 59 -5.73 19.83 19.56
C GLU A 59 -6.46 21.19 19.50
N GLU A 60 -7.02 21.56 18.35
CA GLU A 60 -7.86 22.76 18.26
C GLU A 60 -9.16 22.53 19.05
N GLY A 61 -9.44 23.41 20.03
CA GLY A 61 -10.51 23.29 21.05
C GLY A 61 -11.97 23.27 20.56
N GLY A 62 -12.20 22.96 19.28
CA GLY A 62 -13.50 22.67 18.68
C GLY A 62 -13.51 21.45 17.75
N GLY A 63 -12.37 20.75 17.58
CA GLY A 63 -12.30 19.55 16.76
C GLY A 63 -12.77 18.30 17.52
N ALA A 64 -13.57 17.48 16.85
CA ALA A 64 -14.02 16.21 17.43
C ALA A 64 -12.87 15.20 17.44
N ASN A 65 -12.78 14.42 18.52
CA ASN A 65 -11.88 13.28 18.63
C ASN A 65 -12.58 12.04 18.08
N TRP A 66 -11.89 11.31 17.20
CA TRP A 66 -12.49 10.21 16.46
C TRP A 66 -11.72 8.92 16.69
N VAL A 67 -12.45 7.82 16.79
CA VAL A 67 -11.92 6.49 16.53
C VAL A 67 -12.24 6.17 15.08
N LEU A 68 -11.20 6.00 14.27
CA LEU A 68 -11.34 5.48 12.91
C LEU A 68 -11.31 3.95 12.97
N VAL A 69 -12.22 3.30 12.23
CA VAL A 69 -12.39 1.84 12.26
C VAL A 69 -12.48 1.29 10.84
N GLY A 70 -11.58 0.39 10.47
CA GLY A 70 -11.63 -0.33 9.22
C GLY A 70 -12.56 -1.55 9.28
N ALA A 71 -13.30 -1.78 8.19
CA ALA A 71 -14.15 -2.94 7.97
C ALA A 71 -13.92 -3.49 6.55
N PRO A 72 -12.84 -4.27 6.32
CA PRO A 72 -12.35 -4.63 4.99
C PRO A 72 -13.30 -5.51 4.15
N ARG A 73 -14.39 -6.00 4.73
CA ARG A 73 -15.42 -6.78 4.02
C ARG A 73 -16.78 -6.10 4.00
N ALA A 74 -16.89 -4.90 4.56
CA ALA A 74 -18.11 -4.12 4.48
C ALA A 74 -18.43 -3.78 3.01
N ASN A 75 -19.71 -3.68 2.72
CA ASN A 75 -20.18 -3.01 1.53
C ASN A 75 -20.21 -1.51 1.81
N SER A 76 -19.63 -0.72 0.91
CA SER A 76 -19.71 0.73 0.98
C SER A 76 -21.04 1.24 0.42
N SER A 77 -21.62 2.27 1.03
CA SER A 77 -22.77 2.97 0.48
C SER A 77 -22.50 3.60 -0.90
N LEU A 78 -21.23 3.86 -1.24
CA LEU A 78 -20.80 4.34 -2.56
C LEU A 78 -20.88 3.24 -3.63
N SER A 79 -20.72 1.98 -3.23
CA SER A 79 -20.64 0.81 -4.12
C SER A 79 -22.00 0.36 -4.66
N GLY A 80 -23.10 0.68 -3.98
CA GLY A 80 -24.46 0.40 -4.45
C GLY A 80 -24.79 1.05 -5.81
N LYS A 81 -24.04 2.10 -6.21
CA LYS A 81 -24.15 2.73 -7.54
C LYS A 81 -23.37 2.00 -8.64
N GLN A 82 -22.40 1.15 -8.27
CA GLN A 82 -21.41 0.56 -9.17
C GLN A 82 -21.40 -0.99 -9.15
N ASP A 83 -22.20 -1.63 -8.29
CA ASP A 83 -22.27 -3.08 -8.11
C ASP A 83 -20.91 -3.74 -7.78
N ILE A 84 -20.16 -3.11 -6.86
CA ILE A 84 -18.84 -3.59 -6.39
C ILE A 84 -19.04 -4.38 -5.08
N PRO A 85 -18.82 -5.70 -5.05
CA PRO A 85 -19.03 -6.51 -3.86
C PRO A 85 -17.85 -6.40 -2.88
N GLU A 86 -18.19 -6.20 -1.61
CA GLU A 86 -17.26 -6.14 -0.46
C GLU A 86 -15.94 -5.41 -0.75
N PRO A 87 -15.95 -4.16 -1.23
CA PRO A 87 -14.72 -3.41 -1.43
C PRO A 87 -13.99 -3.11 -0.11
N GLY A 88 -14.72 -3.13 1.00
CA GLY A 88 -14.30 -2.64 2.30
C GLY A 88 -14.76 -1.19 2.52
N ALA A 89 -14.85 -0.79 3.78
CA ALA A 89 -15.21 0.56 4.18
C ALA A 89 -14.45 0.97 5.44
N VAL A 90 -14.41 2.28 5.70
CA VAL A 90 -13.88 2.86 6.94
C VAL A 90 -14.99 3.65 7.61
N PHE A 91 -14.95 3.70 8.93
CA PHE A 91 -15.90 4.41 9.75
C PHE A 91 -15.21 5.40 10.68
N SER A 92 -15.86 6.52 10.95
CA SER A 92 -15.47 7.50 11.96
C SER A 92 -16.47 7.49 13.11
N CYS A 93 -15.99 7.19 14.31
CA CYS A 93 -16.80 7.11 15.52
C CYS A 93 -16.42 8.24 16.48
N SER A 94 -17.37 9.11 16.81
CA SER A 94 -17.11 10.26 17.69
C SER A 94 -16.92 9.79 19.13
N LEU A 95 -15.83 10.19 19.78
CA LEU A 95 -15.63 9.90 21.21
C LEU A 95 -16.55 10.70 22.13
N ALA A 96 -17.22 11.74 21.61
CA ALA A 96 -18.19 12.53 22.37
C ALA A 96 -19.62 11.95 22.31
N GLY A 97 -19.86 10.93 21.50
CA GLY A 97 -21.17 10.29 21.33
C GLY A 97 -21.05 8.79 21.07
N ASP A 98 -22.12 8.16 20.60
CA ASP A 98 -22.22 6.70 20.45
C ASP A 98 -22.35 6.26 18.97
N THR A 99 -22.11 7.18 18.03
CA THR A 99 -22.41 6.97 16.60
C THR A 99 -21.15 6.85 15.75
N CYS A 100 -21.17 5.86 14.85
CA CYS A 100 -20.18 5.69 13.78
C CYS A 100 -20.83 5.95 12.42
N GLU A 101 -20.14 6.70 11.58
CA GLU A 101 -20.58 6.99 10.22
C GLU A 101 -19.54 6.48 9.22
N GLU A 102 -19.99 6.06 8.04
CA GLU A 102 -19.07 5.63 6.98
C GLU A 102 -18.27 6.83 6.47
N LEU A 103 -16.94 6.71 6.50
CA LEU A 103 -16.02 7.66 5.90
C LEU A 103 -15.83 7.33 4.41
N HIS A 104 -16.20 8.27 3.55
CA HIS A 104 -16.10 8.12 2.09
C HIS A 104 -14.67 8.34 1.59
N VAL A 105 -13.87 7.27 1.65
CA VAL A 105 -12.45 7.29 1.24
C VAL A 105 -12.27 7.31 -0.27
N ASP A 106 -13.11 6.58 -1.02
CA ASP A 106 -12.91 6.41 -2.45
C ASP A 106 -14.23 6.57 -3.22
N ALA A 107 -14.38 7.76 -3.82
CA ALA A 107 -15.49 8.08 -4.71
C ALA A 107 -15.13 7.89 -6.19
N ASN A 108 -13.89 7.51 -6.52
CA ASN A 108 -13.44 7.41 -7.91
C ASN A 108 -14.03 6.16 -8.58
N SER A 109 -14.17 6.21 -9.91
CA SER A 109 -14.70 5.12 -10.74
C SER A 109 -13.70 4.71 -11.84
N ASP A 110 -12.39 4.91 -11.64
CA ASP A 110 -11.38 4.48 -12.62
C ASP A 110 -11.50 2.96 -12.86
N ARG A 111 -11.89 2.62 -14.09
CA ARG A 111 -12.09 1.24 -14.56
C ARG A 111 -10.81 0.40 -14.58
N LYS A 112 -9.64 1.02 -14.43
CA LYS A 112 -8.37 0.30 -14.28
C LYS A 112 -8.23 -0.31 -12.89
N VAL A 113 -8.87 0.28 -11.88
CA VAL A 113 -8.82 -0.20 -10.50
C VAL A 113 -10.04 -1.07 -10.25
N VAL A 114 -9.80 -2.33 -9.89
CA VAL A 114 -10.82 -3.33 -9.56
C VAL A 114 -10.88 -3.43 -8.05
N LYS A 115 -12.00 -2.98 -7.51
CA LYS A 115 -12.23 -2.80 -6.07
C LYS A 115 -12.95 -3.98 -5.42
N ASP A 116 -13.46 -4.92 -6.21
CA ASP A 116 -14.13 -6.13 -5.74
C ASP A 116 -13.23 -6.89 -4.75
N HIS A 117 -13.72 -7.12 -3.54
CA HIS A 117 -12.94 -7.74 -2.46
C HIS A 117 -11.56 -7.07 -2.29
N GLY A 118 -11.53 -5.74 -2.36
CA GLY A 118 -10.32 -4.92 -2.33
C GLY A 118 -9.70 -4.77 -0.95
N TRP A 119 -10.48 -5.05 0.10
CA TRP A 119 -10.05 -5.00 1.50
C TRP A 119 -9.70 -3.58 1.98
N LEU A 120 -10.44 -2.57 1.53
CA LEU A 120 -10.29 -1.19 1.99
C LEU A 120 -10.53 -1.09 3.52
N GLY A 121 -9.60 -0.46 4.23
CA GLY A 121 -9.58 -0.48 5.70
C GLY A 121 -8.88 -1.71 6.28
N GLY A 122 -8.15 -2.47 5.45
CA GLY A 122 -7.30 -3.57 5.89
C GLY A 122 -6.08 -3.08 6.68
N SER A 123 -5.62 -1.86 6.42
CA SER A 123 -4.71 -1.13 7.30
C SER A 123 -5.06 0.35 7.33
N LEU A 124 -4.76 0.99 8.45
CA LEU A 124 -5.19 2.34 8.77
C LEU A 124 -4.20 2.94 9.77
N ASP A 125 -3.81 4.19 9.56
CA ASP A 125 -3.07 4.98 10.55
C ASP A 125 -3.36 6.48 10.38
N THR A 126 -3.07 7.26 11.42
CA THR A 126 -3.30 8.71 11.47
C THR A 126 -2.14 9.45 12.13
N GLN A 127 -1.82 10.64 11.64
CA GLN A 127 -0.82 11.54 12.22
C GLN A 127 -1.47 12.90 12.56
N PRO A 128 -1.63 13.27 13.84
CA PRO A 128 -2.25 14.54 14.23
C PRO A 128 -1.46 15.80 13.88
N ASP A 129 -0.13 15.73 13.76
CA ASP A 129 0.77 16.88 13.62
C ASP A 129 1.56 16.91 12.30
N PHE A 130 1.04 16.24 11.26
CA PHE A 130 1.61 16.22 9.92
C PHE A 130 1.89 17.65 9.42
N GLN A 131 3.11 17.92 8.96
CA GLN A 131 3.52 19.20 8.39
C GLN A 131 3.10 20.46 9.20
N SER A 132 3.39 20.50 10.50
CA SER A 132 3.11 21.67 11.37
C SER A 132 1.60 21.94 11.56
N ASN A 133 0.91 20.99 12.21
CA ASN A 133 -0.49 21.06 12.65
C ASN A 133 -1.56 20.70 11.60
N ARG A 134 -1.23 19.94 10.56
CA ARG A 134 -2.25 19.26 9.74
C ARG A 134 -2.44 17.85 10.24
N GLN A 135 -3.66 17.35 10.13
CA GLN A 135 -3.91 15.93 10.36
C GLN A 135 -3.69 15.19 9.04
N ALA A 136 -3.12 14.00 9.12
CA ALA A 136 -3.06 13.07 8.00
C ALA A 136 -3.68 11.73 8.36
N THR A 137 -4.37 11.13 7.41
CA THR A 137 -5.00 9.81 7.54
C THR A 137 -4.62 8.99 6.33
N CYS A 138 -4.12 7.77 6.56
CA CYS A 138 -3.84 6.81 5.50
C CYS A 138 -4.72 5.59 5.70
N VAL A 139 -5.47 5.23 4.66
CA VAL A 139 -6.27 4.00 4.59
C VAL A 139 -5.77 3.16 3.44
N CYS A 140 -5.59 1.87 3.61
CA CYS A 140 -5.17 1.02 2.50
C CYS A 140 -6.12 -0.16 2.20
N ALA A 141 -6.02 -0.63 0.96
CA ALA A 141 -6.74 -1.74 0.35
C ALA A 141 -5.74 -2.71 -0.29
N PRO A 142 -5.09 -3.60 0.50
CA PRO A 142 -3.99 -4.43 0.00
C PRO A 142 -4.40 -5.46 -1.06
N LEU A 143 -5.68 -5.80 -1.18
CA LEU A 143 -6.20 -6.73 -2.19
C LEU A 143 -6.81 -6.01 -3.40
N CYS A 144 -6.68 -4.68 -3.45
CA CYS A 144 -7.07 -3.87 -4.60
C CYS A 144 -6.23 -4.27 -5.82
N LYS A 145 -6.89 -4.35 -6.98
CA LYS A 145 -6.30 -4.95 -8.18
C LYS A 145 -6.24 -3.94 -9.30
N PHE A 146 -5.14 -3.94 -10.05
CA PHE A 146 -4.94 -3.11 -11.20
C PHE A 146 -5.07 -3.92 -12.48
N ARG A 147 -5.91 -3.45 -13.40
CA ARG A 147 -6.11 -4.03 -14.72
C ARG A 147 -5.16 -3.37 -15.71
N TYR A 148 -4.25 -4.18 -16.25
CA TYR A 148 -3.39 -3.80 -17.36
C TYR A 148 -3.58 -4.76 -18.54
N ARG A 149 -4.10 -4.23 -19.65
CA ARG A 149 -4.50 -5.01 -20.84
C ARG A 149 -5.49 -6.12 -20.46
N LYS A 150 -5.11 -7.39 -20.61
CA LYS A 150 -5.91 -8.58 -20.25
C LYS A 150 -5.44 -9.25 -18.95
N LYS A 151 -4.59 -8.57 -18.17
CA LYS A 151 -4.03 -9.08 -16.91
C LYS A 151 -4.53 -8.23 -15.75
N ILE A 152 -4.69 -8.90 -14.61
CA ILE A 152 -5.08 -8.28 -13.35
C ILE A 152 -3.94 -8.57 -12.37
N TYR A 153 -3.45 -7.53 -11.72
CA TYR A 153 -2.36 -7.57 -10.77
C TYR A 153 -2.87 -7.09 -9.42
N MET A 154 -2.45 -7.72 -8.33
CA MET A 154 -2.85 -7.36 -6.97
C MET A 154 -1.79 -6.44 -6.38
N ASN A 155 -1.71 -5.23 -6.94
CA ASN A 155 -0.71 -4.23 -6.55
C ASN A 155 -0.97 -3.69 -5.15
N GLY A 156 -2.24 -3.64 -4.72
CA GLY A 156 -2.65 -2.90 -3.54
C GLY A 156 -2.77 -1.39 -3.82
N ALA A 157 -3.48 -0.68 -2.95
CA ALA A 157 -3.71 0.76 -3.03
C ALA A 157 -3.74 1.37 -1.63
N CYS A 158 -3.35 2.63 -1.51
CA CYS A 158 -3.56 3.43 -0.32
C CYS A 158 -4.26 4.75 -0.68
N TYR A 159 -4.91 5.35 0.29
CA TYR A 159 -5.66 6.59 0.17
C TYR A 159 -5.23 7.51 1.28
N ILE A 160 -4.72 8.68 0.93
CA ILE A 160 -4.11 9.61 1.88
C ILE A 160 -4.91 10.91 1.88
N ALA A 161 -5.43 11.29 3.04
CA ALA A 161 -5.94 12.62 3.30
C ALA A 161 -4.91 13.38 4.15
N LYS A 162 -4.67 14.66 3.85
CA LYS A 162 -3.74 15.54 4.59
C LYS A 162 -4.47 16.74 5.22
N ASP A 163 -5.76 16.57 5.51
CA ASP A 163 -6.61 17.59 6.10
C ASP A 163 -7.40 16.99 7.28
N SER A 164 -8.08 17.84 8.05
CA SER A 164 -9.00 17.36 9.09
C SER A 164 -10.05 16.42 8.53
N LEU A 165 -10.44 15.41 9.30
CA LEU A 165 -11.39 14.37 8.89
C LEU A 165 -12.72 14.91 8.35
N SER A 166 -13.23 16.01 8.93
CA SER A 166 -14.48 16.67 8.53
C SER A 166 -14.44 17.28 7.12
N SER A 167 -13.25 17.52 6.58
CA SER A 167 -13.01 18.07 5.24
C SER A 167 -12.06 17.19 4.42
N ALA A 168 -11.82 15.95 4.86
CA ALA A 168 -10.80 15.09 4.28
C ALA A 168 -11.12 14.76 2.82
N THR A 169 -10.20 15.12 1.94
CA THR A 169 -10.20 14.66 0.55
C THR A 169 -9.07 13.64 0.40
N PHE A 170 -9.44 12.39 0.15
CA PHE A 170 -8.49 11.31 -0.01
C PHE A 170 -7.91 11.28 -1.43
N VAL A 171 -6.59 11.21 -1.51
CA VAL A 171 -5.85 11.01 -2.76
C VAL A 171 -5.49 9.53 -2.87
N GLU A 172 -5.86 8.90 -3.99
CA GLU A 172 -5.51 7.51 -4.30
C GLU A 172 -4.04 7.41 -4.71
N GLU A 173 -3.29 6.59 -4.00
CA GLU A 173 -1.86 6.32 -4.21
C GLU A 173 -1.66 4.86 -4.65
N LEU A 174 -1.09 4.70 -5.85
CA LEU A 174 -0.84 3.40 -6.49
C LEU A 174 0.67 3.19 -6.71
N PRO A 175 1.48 3.00 -5.65
CA PRO A 175 2.95 3.05 -5.75
C PRO A 175 3.56 1.94 -6.61
N LEU A 176 2.80 0.89 -6.91
CA LEU A 176 3.26 -0.29 -7.62
C LEU A 176 2.65 -0.43 -9.03
N GLU A 177 1.99 0.60 -9.56
CA GLU A 177 1.31 0.52 -10.86
C GLU A 177 2.24 0.51 -12.10
N ASN A 178 3.55 0.69 -11.91
CA ASN A 178 4.50 0.76 -13.01
C ASN A 178 4.40 -0.48 -13.91
N ARG A 179 3.89 -0.28 -15.13
CA ARG A 179 3.52 -1.34 -16.09
C ARG A 179 4.71 -2.19 -16.53
N GLY A 180 5.89 -1.58 -16.66
CA GLY A 180 7.13 -2.26 -17.05
C GLY A 180 7.69 -3.16 -15.95
N LYS A 181 7.26 -2.98 -14.69
CA LYS A 181 7.74 -3.70 -13.52
C LYS A 181 6.71 -4.65 -12.91
N GLN A 182 5.66 -5.03 -13.64
CA GLN A 182 4.67 -5.98 -13.10
C GLN A 182 5.24 -7.39 -12.99
N ARG A 183 5.94 -7.86 -14.03
CA ARG A 183 6.57 -9.17 -14.10
C ARG A 183 7.79 -9.17 -15.03
N SER A 184 8.68 -10.12 -14.82
CA SER A 184 9.77 -10.47 -15.74
C SER A 184 9.76 -11.98 -16.03
N SER A 185 10.48 -12.40 -17.06
CA SER A 185 10.72 -13.81 -17.36
C SER A 185 12.19 -14.15 -17.12
N LYS A 186 12.46 -15.16 -16.29
CA LYS A 186 13.80 -15.69 -16.07
C LYS A 186 13.98 -16.97 -16.88
N ALA A 187 15.03 -17.03 -17.69
CA ALA A 187 15.37 -18.25 -18.43
C ALA A 187 15.78 -19.35 -17.44
N ILE A 188 15.27 -20.56 -17.65
CA ILE A 188 15.67 -21.73 -16.88
C ILE A 188 16.74 -22.48 -17.70
N PRO A 189 17.99 -22.58 -17.21
CA PRO A 189 19.07 -23.26 -17.94
C PRO A 189 18.68 -24.68 -18.35
N GLY A 190 18.95 -25.03 -19.61
CA GLY A 190 18.65 -26.35 -20.17
C GLY A 190 17.18 -26.58 -20.56
N THR A 191 16.35 -25.54 -20.58
CA THR A 191 14.97 -25.62 -21.07
C THR A 191 14.60 -24.41 -21.92
N ASP A 192 13.68 -24.58 -22.87
CA ASP A 192 13.08 -23.47 -23.62
C ASP A 192 11.98 -22.74 -22.83
N ARG A 193 11.80 -23.07 -21.54
CA ARG A 193 10.78 -22.49 -20.68
C ARG A 193 11.36 -21.33 -19.86
N GLY A 194 10.57 -20.26 -19.74
CA GLY A 194 10.83 -19.16 -18.83
C GLY A 194 9.97 -19.26 -17.57
N GLU A 195 10.57 -18.98 -16.41
CA GLU A 195 9.86 -18.76 -15.15
C GLU A 195 9.31 -17.33 -15.12
N THR A 196 8.04 -17.15 -14.75
CA THR A 196 7.48 -15.81 -14.55
C THR A 196 7.76 -15.35 -13.12
N ILE A 197 8.49 -14.25 -13.00
CA ILE A 197 8.79 -13.60 -11.72
C ILE A 197 7.91 -12.35 -11.61
N TYR A 198 7.07 -12.28 -10.59
CA TYR A 198 6.28 -11.09 -10.30
C TYR A 198 7.13 -10.10 -9.50
N ILE A 199 7.34 -8.92 -10.07
CA ILE A 199 8.13 -7.88 -9.41
C ILE A 199 7.19 -7.01 -8.57
N TYR A 200 6.23 -6.33 -9.19
CA TYR A 200 5.19 -5.56 -8.50
C TYR A 200 3.79 -6.19 -8.58
N GLY A 201 3.59 -7.17 -9.46
CA GLY A 201 2.25 -7.66 -9.84
C GLY A 201 1.43 -8.29 -8.72
N TYR A 202 2.05 -8.68 -7.60
CA TYR A 202 1.38 -9.15 -6.38
C TYR A 202 1.86 -8.39 -5.15
N GLY A 203 2.30 -7.14 -5.32
CA GLY A 203 2.95 -6.40 -4.26
C GLY A 203 2.15 -6.23 -2.98
N GLN A 204 0.81 -6.14 -3.08
CA GLN A 204 -0.10 -5.92 -1.96
C GLN A 204 0.33 -4.72 -1.09
N ALA A 205 0.72 -3.62 -1.74
CA ALA A 205 1.04 -2.38 -1.06
C ALA A 205 -0.14 -1.94 -0.19
N GLY A 206 0.14 -1.56 1.05
CA GLY A 206 -0.88 -1.22 2.03
C GLY A 206 -1.28 -2.40 2.90
N PHE A 207 -0.53 -3.50 2.88
CA PHE A 207 -0.73 -4.60 3.81
C PHE A 207 -0.52 -4.15 5.27
N SER A 208 0.42 -3.23 5.46
CA SER A 208 0.57 -2.43 6.67
C SER A 208 0.82 -0.98 6.28
N THR A 209 0.49 -0.05 7.18
CA THR A 209 0.76 1.38 7.00
C THR A 209 1.11 1.99 8.34
N HIS A 210 2.02 2.97 8.36
CA HIS A 210 2.41 3.67 9.57
C HIS A 210 2.95 5.08 9.28
N PHE A 211 2.47 6.07 10.03
CA PHE A 211 3.08 7.39 10.10
C PHE A 211 4.16 7.40 11.20
N PRO A 212 5.46 7.52 10.86
CA PRO A 212 6.52 7.66 11.85
C PRO A 212 6.52 9.06 12.48
N ASP A 213 7.36 9.24 13.51
CA ASP A 213 7.58 10.52 14.22
C ASP A 213 8.00 11.68 13.30
N ASP A 214 8.54 11.38 12.11
CA ASP A 214 8.82 12.40 11.10
C ASP A 214 7.49 12.79 10.40
N PRO A 215 6.96 14.00 10.65
CA PRO A 215 5.61 14.42 10.24
C PRO A 215 5.51 14.78 8.75
N THR A 216 6.45 14.27 7.94
CA THR A 216 6.46 14.40 6.48
C THR A 216 6.44 13.04 5.78
N LYS A 217 6.45 11.94 6.54
CA LYS A 217 6.64 10.58 6.01
C LYS A 217 5.44 9.69 6.27
N LEU A 218 5.29 8.71 5.39
CA LEU A 218 4.38 7.58 5.55
C LEU A 218 5.09 6.33 5.05
N VAL A 219 5.05 5.25 5.82
CA VAL A 219 5.65 3.97 5.48
C VAL A 219 4.56 2.95 5.20
N VAL A 220 4.64 2.29 4.04
CA VAL A 220 3.68 1.29 3.60
C VAL A 220 4.37 -0.04 3.34
N GLY A 221 3.85 -1.12 3.92
CA GLY A 221 4.33 -2.48 3.68
C GLY A 221 3.78 -3.07 2.38
N ALA A 222 4.63 -3.78 1.64
CA ALA A 222 4.29 -4.44 0.39
C ALA A 222 4.95 -5.84 0.33
N PRO A 223 4.32 -6.87 0.95
CA PRO A 223 4.95 -8.17 1.18
C PRO A 223 5.19 -8.98 -0.10
N GLY A 224 4.40 -8.79 -1.16
CA GLY A 224 4.53 -9.58 -2.39
C GLY A 224 5.47 -8.99 -3.44
N VAL A 225 6.14 -7.87 -3.13
CA VAL A 225 7.12 -7.26 -4.02
C VAL A 225 8.35 -8.16 -4.18
N TYR A 226 8.94 -8.18 -5.38
CA TYR A 226 10.09 -9.01 -5.73
C TYR A 226 9.87 -10.50 -5.43
N HIS A 227 8.77 -11.06 -5.95
CA HIS A 227 8.45 -12.48 -5.82
C HIS A 227 8.39 -12.93 -4.35
N TRP A 228 7.64 -12.18 -3.54
CA TRP A 228 7.43 -12.41 -2.12
C TRP A 228 8.66 -12.22 -1.21
N ASN A 229 9.71 -11.55 -1.70
CA ASN A 229 10.77 -11.07 -0.81
C ASN A 229 10.26 -9.94 0.11
N GLY A 230 9.34 -9.14 -0.38
CA GLY A 230 8.76 -8.01 0.34
C GLY A 230 9.60 -6.73 0.26
N SER A 231 8.94 -5.59 0.49
CA SER A 231 9.58 -4.29 0.62
C SER A 231 8.72 -3.38 1.50
N ALA A 232 9.33 -2.29 1.99
CA ALA A 232 8.62 -1.11 2.46
C ALA A 232 8.66 -0.02 1.37
N ILE A 233 7.63 0.82 1.32
CA ILE A 233 7.49 1.96 0.43
C ILE A 233 7.42 3.20 1.33
N LEU A 234 8.27 4.18 1.05
CA LEU A 234 8.28 5.45 1.77
C LEU A 234 7.65 6.52 0.89
N PHE A 235 6.54 7.10 1.35
CA PHE A 235 6.04 8.36 0.83
C PHE A 235 6.67 9.48 1.65
N GLN A 236 7.17 10.51 0.96
CA GLN A 236 7.74 11.68 1.60
C GLN A 236 7.16 12.92 0.96
N ASP A 237 6.58 13.78 1.78
CA ASP A 237 6.09 15.07 1.35
C ASP A 237 7.22 16.10 1.47
N VAL A 238 7.65 16.64 0.33
CA VAL A 238 8.71 17.66 0.31
C VAL A 238 8.04 18.97 0.66
N MET A 239 8.27 19.49 1.86
CA MET A 239 7.89 20.87 2.15
C MET A 239 8.65 21.79 1.19
N ASP A 240 7.93 22.62 0.44
CA ASP A 240 8.50 23.76 -0.30
C ASP A 240 9.01 24.79 0.73
N VAL A 241 10.05 24.45 1.48
CA VAL A 241 10.87 25.43 2.17
C VAL A 241 11.74 26.06 1.08
N PRO A 242 11.65 27.37 0.83
CA PRO A 242 12.61 28.03 -0.05
C PRO A 242 13.96 27.95 0.67
N ASP A 243 14.76 26.93 0.35
CA ASP A 243 16.13 26.85 0.80
C ASP A 243 16.95 27.88 -0.02
N PRO A 244 17.45 28.97 0.59
CA PRO A 244 18.29 29.92 -0.11
C PRO A 244 19.66 29.31 -0.52
N GLY A 245 19.96 28.06 -0.13
CA GLY A 245 21.19 27.33 -0.41
C GLY A 245 21.05 26.07 -1.26
N ALA A 246 19.85 25.62 -1.65
CA ALA A 246 19.70 24.40 -2.45
C ALA A 246 20.14 24.66 -3.89
N ARG A 247 21.39 24.33 -4.19
CA ARG A 247 21.90 24.28 -5.56
C ARG A 247 21.09 23.23 -6.31
N LYS A 248 20.13 23.66 -7.15
CA LYS A 248 19.36 22.81 -8.06
C LYS A 248 20.28 21.77 -8.68
N ARG A 249 20.14 20.51 -8.27
CA ARG A 249 20.74 19.39 -9.00
C ARG A 249 20.04 19.41 -10.36
N ARG A 250 20.80 19.76 -11.40
CA ARG A 250 20.31 19.72 -12.78
C ARG A 250 19.74 18.32 -13.01
N GLU A 251 18.43 18.24 -13.25
CA GLU A 251 17.85 17.06 -13.86
C GLU A 251 18.58 16.88 -15.19
N VAL A 252 19.32 15.78 -15.30
CA VAL A 252 19.90 15.36 -16.57
C VAL A 252 18.73 14.80 -17.36
N PRO A 253 18.38 15.37 -18.53
CA PRO A 253 17.37 14.78 -19.38
C PRO A 253 17.78 13.34 -19.68
N ILE A 254 16.87 12.40 -19.44
CA ILE A 254 17.02 11.05 -19.98
C ILE A 254 16.80 11.21 -21.47
N GLU A 255 17.89 11.24 -22.23
CA GLU A 255 17.84 11.07 -23.69
C GLU A 255 17.35 9.64 -23.95
N ASP A 256 16.30 9.53 -24.76
CA ASP A 256 15.77 8.24 -25.21
C ASP A 256 16.91 7.44 -25.84
N GLU A 257 17.14 6.23 -25.31
CA GLU A 257 18.16 5.30 -25.80
C GLU A 257 17.74 4.79 -27.18
N GLU A 258 18.05 5.55 -28.24
CA GLU A 258 18.05 5.04 -29.62
C GLU A 258 19.19 4.03 -29.79
N ASP A 259 18.88 2.94 -30.50
CA ASP A 259 19.72 1.76 -30.77
C ASP A 259 21.22 2.07 -30.96
N VAL A 260 22.05 1.68 -29.98
CA VAL A 260 23.51 1.66 -30.14
C VAL A 260 23.90 0.45 -30.99
N PRO A 261 24.53 0.61 -32.16
CA PRO A 261 24.98 -0.52 -32.96
C PRO A 261 26.24 -1.16 -32.37
N ASP A 262 26.27 -2.49 -32.36
CA ASP A 262 27.36 -3.36 -31.92
C ASP A 262 28.73 -2.99 -32.54
N PRO A 263 29.76 -2.64 -31.73
CA PRO A 263 31.08 -2.29 -32.23
C PRO A 263 31.90 -3.56 -32.52
N GLY A 264 31.43 -4.38 -33.46
CA GLY A 264 32.07 -5.66 -33.83
C GLY A 264 32.11 -5.98 -35.33
N ALA A 265 31.35 -5.29 -36.18
CA ALA A 265 31.27 -5.62 -37.60
C ALA A 265 32.37 -4.96 -38.44
N ARG A 266 33.50 -5.66 -38.60
CA ARG A 266 34.57 -5.33 -39.54
C ARG A 266 34.03 -5.33 -40.98
N LYS A 267 33.75 -4.15 -41.55
CA LYS A 267 33.36 -3.99 -42.97
C LYS A 267 34.48 -4.50 -43.88
N ARG A 268 34.23 -5.61 -44.57
CA ARG A 268 35.03 -6.09 -45.70
C ARG A 268 34.82 -5.08 -46.84
N ARG A 269 35.89 -4.46 -47.33
CA ARG A 269 35.84 -3.64 -48.56
C ARG A 269 35.60 -4.58 -49.73
N GLU A 270 34.47 -4.43 -50.39
CA GLU A 270 34.22 -5.04 -51.70
C GLU A 270 34.91 -4.18 -52.77
N VAL A 271 35.75 -4.85 -53.58
CA VAL A 271 36.39 -4.28 -54.77
C VAL A 271 35.47 -4.58 -55.95
N PRO A 272 35.14 -3.61 -56.84
CA PRO A 272 34.33 -3.88 -58.01
C PRO A 272 35.15 -4.70 -59.01
N ILE A 273 34.62 -5.83 -59.48
CA ILE A 273 35.16 -6.58 -60.61
C ILE A 273 34.15 -6.50 -61.76
N GLU A 274 34.67 -6.17 -62.93
CA GLU A 274 33.98 -5.94 -64.19
C GLU A 274 33.30 -7.21 -64.75
N ASP A 275 32.35 -6.93 -65.63
CA ASP A 275 31.42 -7.80 -66.34
C ASP A 275 32.15 -8.81 -67.26
N GLU A 276 31.86 -10.11 -67.09
CA GLU A 276 32.12 -11.12 -68.13
C GLU A 276 30.92 -12.07 -68.26
N SER A 277 30.57 -12.32 -69.52
CA SER A 277 29.31 -12.85 -70.02
C SER A 277 29.22 -14.39 -70.10
N VAL A 278 28.03 -14.94 -69.75
CA VAL A 278 27.32 -16.13 -70.35
C VAL A 278 27.86 -17.55 -70.01
N PRO A 279 27.08 -18.69 -70.01
CA PRO A 279 25.62 -18.94 -70.17
C PRO A 279 24.92 -19.75 -69.04
N ASP A 280 23.59 -19.74 -69.10
CA ASP A 280 22.58 -20.59 -68.44
C ASP A 280 22.73 -22.10 -68.76
N PRO A 281 22.43 -23.00 -67.79
CA PRO A 281 21.46 -24.05 -68.12
C PRO A 281 20.50 -24.37 -66.96
N GLY A 282 19.23 -24.03 -67.14
CA GLY A 282 18.15 -25.02 -67.30
C GLY A 282 17.74 -25.90 -66.11
N ALA A 283 16.43 -25.86 -65.86
CA ALA A 283 15.54 -26.94 -65.40
C ALA A 283 15.12 -27.02 -63.91
N ARG A 284 13.88 -26.55 -63.67
CA ARG A 284 12.70 -27.36 -63.27
C ARG A 284 12.82 -28.20 -61.97
N LYS A 285 12.06 -27.84 -60.93
CA LYS A 285 10.78 -28.49 -60.54
C LYS A 285 10.29 -28.05 -59.15
N ASP A 286 8.96 -27.95 -59.10
CA ASP A 286 8.03 -27.93 -57.98
C ASP A 286 8.43 -28.75 -56.74
N GLY A 287 7.97 -28.29 -55.56
CA GLY A 287 7.99 -29.11 -54.35
C GLY A 287 7.48 -28.39 -53.10
N ARG A 288 6.16 -28.34 -52.95
CA ARG A 288 5.45 -27.99 -51.71
C ARG A 288 5.36 -29.23 -50.80
N CYS A 289 5.25 -28.98 -49.49
CA CYS A 289 4.85 -29.89 -48.37
C CYS A 289 5.98 -30.56 -47.57
N HIS A 290 6.16 -30.13 -46.31
CA HIS A 290 5.53 -30.74 -45.14
C HIS A 290 5.31 -29.69 -44.04
#